data_AF-A0A379LQF9-F1
#
_entry.id   AF-A0A379LQF9-F1
#
_cell.length_a   1.000
_cell.length_b   1.000
_cell.length_c   1.000
_cell.angle_alpha   90.00
_cell.angle_beta   90.00
_cell.angle_gamma   90.00
#
_symmetry.space_group_name_H-M   'P 1'
#
loop_
_entity.id
_entity.type
_entity.pdbx_description
1 polymer ?
#
loop_
_entity_poly.entity_id
_entity_poly.type
_entity_poly.pdbx_seq_one_letter_code
_entity_poly.pdbx_strand_id
1 'polypeptide(L)'
;MPHFSNKPSATRNKFLALSLLASITLSPFAVMSSAQADIEVFNNAYDKIAANSNTPLKAPSEQQKQSIKQLLQGAGMTAPITSITPSKLPSMYQVTLAQPAGAEPQPPLHITADGNYILQGELNANPSPKKSTPPKEAPSKTLSGMPVSKELRASILANSSLLKNITPEVALYHTAVPGVIWGITLKGQPFITNNEASVFTSGEISVIKNGQFAGLDTDFEQKKNLHVLSQLDEDNLVIYPASSKEQAVIYVATDINCPYCRVMHQDMANLNAKGITVKVIGYPYYDESPEQMRQIWCETDKKARRQALDKAMAGEAVANTCANTTVNHMKDNHMKAAGLAVFATPAIYREDGVQFNAPYQDPRFLPFLGVQ
;
A
#
# COMPACT_ATOMS: atom_id res chain seq x y z
N MET A 1 5.43 -58.44 -58.64
CA MET A 1 4.21 -59.25 -58.43
C MET A 1 4.58 -60.45 -57.58
N PRO A 2 3.72 -60.96 -56.69
CA PRO A 2 2.74 -60.30 -55.82
C PRO A 2 3.45 -59.91 -54.48
N HIS A 3 2.98 -60.00 -53.22
CA HIS A 3 1.65 -60.22 -52.62
C HIS A 3 1.50 -59.45 -51.27
N PHE A 4 0.24 -59.29 -50.87
CA PHE A 4 -0.36 -59.10 -49.54
C PHE A 4 0.21 -60.02 -48.42
N SER A 5 -0.06 -59.84 -47.10
CA SER A 5 -0.54 -58.72 -46.25
C SER A 5 -0.67 -59.23 -44.80
N ASN A 6 -0.39 -58.39 -43.78
CA ASN A 6 -1.20 -58.19 -42.54
C ASN A 6 -0.41 -57.67 -41.32
N LYS A 7 -1.18 -57.04 -40.43
CA LYS A 7 -0.90 -56.55 -39.06
C LYS A 7 -2.15 -56.92 -38.22
N PRO A 8 -2.23 -56.69 -36.89
CA PRO A 8 -1.18 -56.42 -35.89
C PRO A 8 -1.36 -57.27 -34.59
N SER A 9 -0.60 -56.92 -33.54
CA SER A 9 -0.98 -56.80 -32.12
C SER A 9 0.03 -57.44 -31.16
N ALA A 10 -0.04 -57.07 -29.87
CA ALA A 10 1.04 -57.25 -28.90
C ALA A 10 0.56 -57.98 -27.63
N THR A 11 1.49 -58.53 -26.83
CA THR A 11 1.30 -58.61 -25.37
C THR A 11 2.59 -58.91 -24.58
N ARG A 12 2.63 -58.36 -23.35
CA ARG A 12 3.29 -58.85 -22.12
C ARG A 12 4.75 -59.39 -22.18
N ASN A 13 5.63 -58.65 -21.50
CA ASN A 13 6.62 -59.27 -20.60
C ASN A 13 6.02 -59.50 -19.20
N LYS A 14 6.49 -60.54 -18.49
CA LYS A 14 6.17 -60.85 -17.08
C LYS A 14 7.30 -61.68 -16.46
N PHE A 15 7.98 -61.14 -15.45
CA PHE A 15 8.58 -61.84 -14.29
C PHE A 15 8.68 -60.77 -13.18
N LEU A 16 7.98 -60.93 -12.05
CA LEU A 16 8.46 -61.55 -10.82
C LEU A 16 9.87 -61.03 -10.42
N ALA A 17 10.06 -60.12 -9.46
CA ALA A 17 9.54 -59.92 -8.09
C ALA A 17 10.46 -60.50 -7.00
N LEU A 18 10.92 -59.63 -6.10
CA LEU A 18 11.18 -59.95 -4.70
C LEU A 18 11.06 -58.68 -3.85
N SER A 19 10.71 -58.84 -2.58
CA SER A 19 10.37 -57.74 -1.65
C SER A 19 11.38 -57.63 -0.51
N LEU A 20 11.78 -56.40 -0.17
CA LEU A 20 12.22 -56.04 1.18
C LEU A 20 11.39 -54.87 1.70
N LEU A 21 10.93 -54.96 2.95
CA LEU A 21 10.36 -53.81 3.65
C LEU A 21 11.47 -52.99 4.29
N ALA A 22 11.38 -51.66 4.13
CA ALA A 22 12.16 -50.70 4.90
C ALA A 22 11.21 -49.63 5.46
N SER A 23 10.92 -49.72 6.75
CA SER A 23 9.98 -48.82 7.43
C SER A 23 10.61 -47.44 7.68
N ILE A 24 10.52 -46.53 6.70
CA ILE A 24 10.99 -45.16 6.86
C ILE A 24 9.89 -44.32 7.53
N THR A 25 10.05 -44.10 8.85
CA THR A 25 9.28 -43.09 9.58
C THR A 25 9.77 -41.69 9.17
N LEU A 26 9.08 -41.08 8.20
CA LEU A 26 9.29 -39.68 7.84
C LEU A 26 8.80 -38.75 8.96
N SER A 27 9.73 -38.33 9.83
CA SER A 27 9.50 -37.21 10.74
C SER A 27 9.16 -35.94 9.93
N PRO A 28 8.17 -35.14 10.36
CA PRO A 28 7.84 -33.88 9.72
C PRO A 28 8.91 -32.82 10.04
N PHE A 29 10.03 -32.86 9.32
CA PHE A 29 10.99 -31.75 9.34
C PHE A 29 10.31 -30.50 8.74
N ALA A 30 10.35 -29.41 9.49
CA ALA A 30 9.62 -28.19 9.14
C ALA A 30 10.18 -27.56 7.86
N VAL A 31 9.34 -27.47 6.83
CA VAL A 31 9.59 -26.60 5.67
C VAL A 31 9.28 -25.17 6.09
N MET A 32 10.17 -24.56 6.87
CA MET A 32 10.20 -23.11 7.03
C MET A 32 10.68 -22.50 5.70
N SER A 33 9.99 -21.46 5.24
CA SER A 33 10.32 -20.76 4.00
C SER A 33 11.73 -20.16 4.07
N SER A 34 12.58 -20.49 3.09
CA SER A 34 13.94 -19.92 3.00
C SER A 34 13.92 -18.40 2.88
N ALA A 35 12.88 -17.84 2.24
CA ALA A 35 12.69 -16.40 2.10
C ALA A 35 12.58 -15.65 3.44
N GLN A 36 12.17 -16.30 4.53
CA GLN A 36 12.20 -15.69 5.87
C GLN A 36 13.63 -15.61 6.43
N ALA A 37 14.43 -16.67 6.24
CA ALA A 37 15.77 -16.79 6.83
C ALA A 37 16.79 -15.84 6.19
N ASP A 38 16.75 -15.68 4.87
CA ASP A 38 17.68 -14.80 4.15
C ASP A 38 17.47 -13.31 4.51
N ILE A 39 16.22 -12.90 4.79
CA ILE A 39 15.89 -11.55 5.27
C ILE A 39 16.46 -11.29 6.68
N GLU A 40 16.33 -12.27 7.58
CA GLU A 40 16.80 -12.14 8.97
C GLU A 40 18.34 -12.01 9.05
N VAL A 41 19.07 -12.77 8.21
CA VAL A 41 20.53 -12.67 8.11
C VAL A 41 20.97 -11.34 7.46
N PHE A 42 20.27 -10.85 6.45
CA PHE A 42 20.58 -9.57 5.80
C PHE A 42 20.38 -8.37 6.75
N ASN A 43 19.27 -8.34 7.49
CA ASN A 43 18.99 -7.28 8.47
C ASN A 43 20.06 -7.21 9.57
N ASN A 44 20.45 -8.35 10.14
CA ASN A 44 21.50 -8.45 11.16
C ASN A 44 22.88 -7.88 10.73
N ALA A 45 23.17 -7.82 9.43
CA ALA A 45 24.38 -7.19 8.91
C ALA A 45 24.26 -5.65 8.84
N TYR A 46 23.06 -5.14 8.54
CA TYR A 46 22.77 -3.70 8.42
C TYR A 46 22.55 -3.01 9.78
N ASP A 47 21.96 -3.71 10.75
CA ASP A 47 21.68 -3.19 12.10
C ASP A 47 22.96 -2.74 12.83
N LYS A 48 24.11 -3.33 12.51
CA LYS A 48 25.43 -2.93 13.02
C LYS A 48 25.91 -1.56 12.52
N ILE A 49 25.25 -1.00 11.50
CA ILE A 49 25.58 0.29 10.88
C ILE A 49 24.52 1.35 11.24
N ALA A 50 23.25 0.96 11.37
CA ALA A 50 22.10 1.86 11.53
C ALA A 50 21.91 2.49 12.93
N ALA A 51 22.77 2.20 13.90
CA ALA A 51 22.52 2.35 15.34
C ALA A 51 22.37 3.80 15.91
N ASN A 52 22.29 4.86 15.09
CA ASN A 52 22.37 6.27 15.54
C ASN A 52 21.26 7.22 15.04
N SER A 53 20.28 6.76 14.26
CA SER A 53 19.40 7.68 13.50
C SER A 53 18.14 8.19 14.23
N ASN A 54 17.73 7.60 15.35
CA ASN A 54 16.51 8.01 16.09
C ASN A 54 16.74 9.26 16.98
N THR A 55 17.78 10.05 16.73
CA THR A 55 18.07 11.31 17.43
C THR A 55 17.68 12.51 16.57
N PRO A 56 17.15 13.61 17.14
CA PRO A 56 17.01 14.87 16.42
C PRO A 56 18.34 15.32 15.82
N LEU A 57 18.31 15.88 14.61
CA LEU A 57 19.53 16.34 13.95
C LEU A 57 20.22 17.43 14.78
N LYS A 58 21.55 17.41 14.82
CA LYS A 58 22.34 18.57 15.27
C LYS A 58 22.11 19.73 14.31
N ALA A 59 22.18 20.96 14.82
CA ALA A 59 22.06 22.17 14.01
C ALA A 59 22.99 22.10 12.77
N PRO A 60 22.52 22.44 11.56
CA PRO A 60 23.26 22.20 10.33
C PRO A 60 24.50 23.08 10.25
N SER A 61 25.60 22.53 9.72
CA SER A 61 26.78 23.32 9.37
C SER A 61 26.49 24.28 8.22
N GLU A 62 27.31 25.32 8.04
CA GLU A 62 27.14 26.24 6.90
C GLU A 62 27.24 25.52 5.55
N GLN A 63 28.07 24.47 5.44
CA GLN A 63 28.13 23.63 4.24
C GLN A 63 26.79 22.91 4.00
N GLN A 64 26.18 22.30 5.02
CA GLN A 64 24.86 21.67 4.90
C GLN A 64 23.78 22.68 4.52
N LYS A 65 23.80 23.89 5.12
CA LYS A 65 22.88 24.98 4.76
C LYS A 65 23.05 25.41 3.31
N GLN A 66 24.28 25.49 2.80
CA GLN A 66 24.57 25.81 1.40
C GLN A 66 24.08 24.72 0.45
N SER A 67 24.37 23.44 0.72
CA SER A 67 23.91 22.31 -0.09
C SER A 67 22.37 22.22 -0.14
N ILE A 68 21.68 22.40 0.99
CA ILE A 68 20.21 22.45 1.03
C ILE A 68 19.69 23.62 0.19
N LYS A 69 20.25 24.83 0.34
CA LYS A 69 19.85 25.98 -0.47
C LYS A 69 20.01 25.73 -1.98
N GLN A 70 21.15 25.18 -2.40
CA GLN A 70 21.43 24.87 -3.81
C GLN A 70 20.48 23.79 -4.36
N LEU A 71 20.24 22.72 -3.60
CA LEU A 71 19.34 21.63 -4.00
C LEU A 71 17.90 22.10 -4.14
N LEU A 72 17.41 22.92 -3.20
CA LEU A 72 16.05 23.46 -3.24
C LEU A 72 15.86 24.48 -4.38
N GLN A 73 16.89 25.30 -4.66
CA GLN A 73 16.89 26.20 -5.83
C GLN A 73 16.91 25.41 -7.15
N GLY A 74 17.70 24.34 -7.25
CA GLY A 74 17.70 23.42 -8.40
C GLY A 74 16.34 22.76 -8.62
N ALA A 75 15.65 22.41 -7.53
CA ALA A 75 14.29 21.88 -7.53
C ALA A 75 13.20 22.93 -7.83
N GLY A 76 13.58 24.16 -8.19
CA GLY A 76 12.66 25.21 -8.63
C GLY A 76 12.11 26.10 -7.51
N MET A 77 12.50 25.91 -6.24
CA MET A 77 12.06 26.79 -5.16
C MET A 77 12.89 28.07 -5.11
N THR A 78 12.30 29.13 -5.63
CA THR A 78 12.89 30.48 -5.76
C THR A 78 12.71 31.36 -4.51
N ALA A 79 11.83 30.96 -3.58
CA ALA A 79 11.55 31.71 -2.35
C ALA A 79 12.80 31.77 -1.43
N PRO A 80 13.20 32.96 -0.93
CA PRO A 80 14.38 33.07 -0.07
C PRO A 80 14.26 32.26 1.23
N ILE A 81 15.24 31.41 1.53
CA ILE A 81 15.29 30.62 2.76
C ILE A 81 15.78 31.49 3.93
N THR A 82 14.92 31.70 4.93
CA THR A 82 15.20 32.54 6.11
C THR A 82 15.94 31.77 7.21
N SER A 83 15.57 30.51 7.44
CA SER A 83 16.24 29.65 8.41
C SER A 83 16.28 28.18 7.96
N ILE A 84 17.28 27.45 8.49
CA ILE A 84 17.36 25.99 8.42
C ILE A 84 17.75 25.51 9.83
N THR A 85 16.86 24.78 10.48
CA THR A 85 16.98 24.32 11.88
C THR A 85 16.63 22.83 11.99
N PRO A 86 17.00 22.11 13.06
CA PRO A 86 16.52 20.76 13.30
C PRO A 86 14.97 20.69 13.27
N SER A 87 14.43 19.64 12.66
CA SER A 87 12.99 19.35 12.66
C SER A 87 12.57 18.66 13.95
N LYS A 88 11.26 18.67 14.26
CA LYS A 88 10.66 17.78 15.29
C LYS A 88 10.46 16.36 14.75
N LEU A 89 10.47 16.17 13.42
CA LEU A 89 10.65 14.87 12.79
C LEU A 89 12.15 14.49 12.83
N PRO A 90 12.51 13.27 13.26
CA PRO A 90 13.91 12.81 13.21
C PRO A 90 14.42 12.75 11.76
N SER A 91 15.74 12.68 11.60
CA SER A 91 16.43 12.66 10.29
C SER A 91 16.22 13.90 9.38
N MET A 92 15.44 14.90 9.80
CA MET A 92 15.08 16.08 8.98
C MET A 92 15.50 17.44 9.58
N TYR A 93 15.69 18.41 8.70
CA TYR A 93 15.77 19.84 8.99
C TYR A 93 14.46 20.53 8.59
N GLN A 94 13.97 21.44 9.42
CA GLN A 94 12.96 22.42 9.04
C GLN A 94 13.61 23.59 8.29
N VAL A 95 13.02 23.96 7.16
CA VAL A 95 13.41 25.05 6.26
C VAL A 95 12.25 26.03 6.21
N THR A 96 12.49 27.27 6.66
CA THR A 96 11.49 28.34 6.62
C THR A 96 11.76 29.24 5.41
N LEU A 97 10.70 29.55 4.67
CA LEU A 97 10.72 30.44 3.51
C LEU A 97 10.27 31.86 3.89
N ALA A 98 10.88 32.87 3.25
CA ALA A 98 10.47 34.26 3.38
C ALA A 98 9.08 34.45 2.77
N GLN A 99 8.16 35.00 3.58
CA GLN A 99 6.82 35.36 3.16
C GLN A 99 6.82 36.82 2.67
N PRO A 100 6.24 37.13 1.49
CA PRO A 100 5.95 38.51 1.11
C PRO A 100 5.00 39.16 2.13
N ALA A 101 5.15 40.47 2.36
CA ALA A 101 4.26 41.20 3.26
C ALA A 101 2.81 41.15 2.74
N GLY A 102 1.90 40.59 3.54
CA GLY A 102 0.49 40.40 3.15
C GLY A 102 0.19 39.11 2.36
N ALA A 103 1.17 38.23 2.12
CA ALA A 103 0.92 36.89 1.59
C ALA A 103 0.31 35.96 2.66
N GLU A 104 -0.42 34.95 2.22
CA GLU A 104 -0.92 33.87 3.09
C GLU A 104 0.26 33.03 3.62
N PRO A 105 0.38 32.78 4.94
CA PRO A 105 1.51 32.07 5.52
C PRO A 105 1.70 30.66 4.94
N GLN A 106 2.76 30.48 4.15
CA GLN A 106 3.10 29.15 3.64
C GLN A 106 3.68 28.27 4.76
N PRO A 107 3.21 27.01 4.92
CA PRO A 107 3.74 26.10 5.92
C PRO A 107 5.21 25.76 5.62
N PRO A 108 6.01 25.43 6.65
CA PRO A 108 7.42 25.12 6.49
C PRO A 108 7.62 23.83 5.69
N LEU A 109 8.85 23.72 5.18
CA LEU A 109 9.34 22.52 4.51
C LEU A 109 10.23 21.74 5.48
N HIS A 110 10.13 20.43 5.47
CA HIS A 110 10.97 19.52 6.23
C HIS A 110 11.74 18.66 5.24
N ILE A 111 13.07 18.71 5.26
CA ILE A 111 13.95 18.04 4.30
C ILE A 111 14.97 17.15 5.02
N THR A 112 15.28 15.97 4.49
CA THR A 112 16.33 15.12 5.06
C THR A 112 17.72 15.72 4.94
N ALA A 113 18.65 15.31 5.81
CA ALA A 113 20.04 15.77 5.78
C ALA A 113 20.79 15.42 4.48
N ASP A 114 20.33 14.39 3.74
CA ASP A 114 20.83 14.00 2.42
C ASP A 114 20.11 14.70 1.25
N GLY A 115 19.08 15.51 1.54
CA GLY A 115 18.29 16.25 0.54
C GLY A 115 17.31 15.43 -0.29
N ASN A 116 17.28 14.10 -0.12
CA ASN A 116 16.52 13.20 -1.00
C ASN A 116 15.00 13.18 -0.74
N TYR A 117 14.55 13.59 0.46
CA TYR A 117 13.13 13.53 0.85
C TYR A 117 12.67 14.85 1.45
N ILE A 118 11.47 15.27 1.08
CA ILE A 118 10.85 16.52 1.52
C ILE A 118 9.37 16.33 1.87
N LEU A 119 8.92 17.03 2.91
CA LEU A 119 7.54 17.08 3.38
C LEU A 119 7.16 18.55 3.62
N GLN A 120 6.03 19.01 3.12
CA GLN A 120 5.50 20.33 3.40
C GLN A 120 4.36 20.22 4.41
N GLY A 121 4.39 21.00 5.50
CA GLY A 121 3.32 20.98 6.51
C GLY A 121 3.79 21.42 7.90
N GLU A 122 2.86 21.96 8.70
CA GLU A 122 3.13 22.38 10.08
C GLU A 122 3.19 21.20 11.05
N LEU A 123 4.25 21.11 11.86
CA LEU A 123 4.42 20.05 12.87
C LEU A 123 3.72 20.42 14.19
N ASN A 124 2.40 20.19 14.18
CA ASN A 124 1.52 20.34 15.34
C ASN A 124 1.98 19.42 16.48
N ALA A 125 2.03 19.94 17.70
CA ALA A 125 2.31 19.12 18.88
C ALA A 125 1.10 18.22 19.20
N ASN A 126 1.34 16.95 19.53
CA ASN A 126 0.28 16.07 20.01
C ASN A 126 -0.21 16.57 21.40
N PRO A 127 -1.51 16.89 21.59
CA PRO A 127 -2.05 17.32 22.89
C PRO A 127 -2.19 16.17 23.90
N SER A 128 -2.05 14.92 23.45
CA SER A 128 -2.17 13.73 24.29
C SER A 128 -0.98 13.59 25.25
N PRO A 129 -1.19 13.15 26.50
CA PRO A 129 -0.08 12.83 27.39
C PRO A 129 0.68 11.60 26.87
N LYS A 130 2.01 11.62 26.98
CA LYS A 130 2.86 10.46 26.68
C LYS A 130 2.57 9.34 27.71
N LYS A 131 2.03 8.22 27.24
CA LYS A 131 1.68 7.02 28.04
C LYS A 131 2.65 5.85 27.82
N SER A 132 3.39 5.87 26.72
CA SER A 132 4.34 4.84 26.31
C SER A 132 5.62 5.46 25.75
N THR A 133 6.72 4.72 25.80
CA THR A 133 7.95 5.03 25.06
C THR A 133 8.03 4.05 23.88
N PRO A 134 8.33 4.50 22.65
CA PRO A 134 8.40 3.60 21.51
C PRO A 134 9.50 2.55 21.69
N PRO A 135 9.33 1.34 21.10
CA PRO A 135 10.40 0.37 21.01
C PRO A 135 11.59 0.94 20.23
N LYS A 136 12.79 0.38 20.47
CA LYS A 136 13.95 0.65 19.63
C LYS A 136 13.86 -0.14 18.33
N GLU A 137 13.16 0.42 17.35
CA GLU A 137 13.16 -0.11 15.98
C GLU A 137 14.34 0.45 15.17
N ALA A 138 14.81 -0.38 14.22
CA ALA A 138 15.99 -0.11 13.42
C ALA A 138 15.73 0.94 12.32
N PRO A 139 16.54 2.02 12.28
CA PRO A 139 16.56 2.95 11.15
C PRO A 139 16.91 2.29 9.81
N SER A 140 15.94 2.03 8.92
CA SER A 140 16.25 1.46 7.60
C SER A 140 15.33 1.91 6.47
N LYS A 141 15.93 2.20 5.31
CA LYS A 141 15.22 2.35 4.03
C LYS A 141 14.67 1.01 3.50
N THR A 142 15.17 -0.14 3.98
CA THR A 142 14.60 -1.46 3.64
C THR A 142 13.21 -1.67 4.24
N LEU A 143 12.88 -0.94 5.32
CA LEU A 143 11.53 -0.94 5.92
C LEU A 143 10.56 0.02 5.20
N SER A 144 11.00 0.82 4.22
CA SER A 144 10.09 1.74 3.51
C SER A 144 8.90 0.98 2.92
N GLY A 145 7.68 1.41 3.26
CA GLY A 145 6.43 0.77 2.83
C GLY A 145 6.07 -0.52 3.60
N MET A 146 6.88 -0.94 4.57
CA MET A 146 6.55 -2.04 5.49
C MET A 146 5.73 -1.52 6.69
N PRO A 147 4.77 -2.32 7.21
CA PRO A 147 4.02 -1.95 8.40
C PRO A 147 4.94 -1.84 9.62
N VAL A 148 4.60 -0.94 10.56
CA VAL A 148 5.29 -0.85 11.86
C VAL A 148 5.02 -2.09 12.73
N SER A 149 5.87 -2.37 13.71
CA SER A 149 5.63 -3.50 14.64
C SER A 149 4.35 -3.32 15.46
N LYS A 150 3.91 -4.42 16.10
CA LYS A 150 2.78 -4.38 17.05
C LYS A 150 3.10 -3.49 18.25
N GLU A 151 4.38 -3.44 18.62
CA GLU A 151 4.93 -2.73 19.77
C GLU A 151 4.98 -1.21 19.50
N LEU A 152 5.45 -0.78 18.31
CA LEU A 152 5.38 0.64 17.92
C LEU A 152 3.94 1.07 17.67
N ARG A 153 3.12 0.24 17.00
CA ARG A 153 1.67 0.49 16.84
C ARG A 153 1.00 0.74 18.18
N ALA A 154 1.24 -0.12 19.18
CA ALA A 154 0.69 0.03 20.52
C ALA A 154 1.19 1.30 21.21
N SER A 155 2.47 1.65 21.06
CA SER A 155 3.05 2.88 21.61
C SER A 155 2.45 4.15 21.00
N ILE A 156 2.34 4.21 19.67
CA ILE A 156 1.73 5.32 18.92
C ILE A 156 0.25 5.47 19.32
N LEU A 157 -0.53 4.39 19.38
CA LEU A 157 -1.94 4.43 19.78
C LEU A 157 -2.11 4.90 21.25
N ALA A 158 -1.29 4.40 22.18
CA ALA A 158 -1.32 4.84 23.57
C ALA A 158 -0.99 6.34 23.70
N ASN A 159 0.03 6.80 22.98
CA ASN A 159 0.44 8.20 22.95
C ASN A 159 -0.52 9.10 22.16
N SER A 160 -1.38 8.59 21.28
CA SER A 160 -2.33 9.39 20.47
C SER A 160 -3.71 9.56 21.10
N SER A 161 -3.89 9.14 22.36
CA SER A 161 -5.22 8.90 22.97
C SER A 161 -6.19 10.09 23.13
N LEU A 162 -5.84 11.34 22.80
CA LEU A 162 -6.79 12.45 22.66
C LEU A 162 -7.14 12.79 21.19
N LEU A 163 -6.41 12.24 20.22
CA LEU A 163 -6.61 12.45 18.79
C LEU A 163 -7.71 11.52 18.28
N LYS A 164 -8.96 11.98 18.31
CA LYS A 164 -10.18 11.21 17.99
C LYS A 164 -10.15 10.45 16.64
N ASN A 165 -9.39 10.94 15.66
CA ASN A 165 -9.26 10.30 14.34
C ASN A 165 -8.26 9.12 14.32
N ILE A 166 -7.38 9.00 15.34
CA ILE A 166 -6.38 7.94 15.46
C ILE A 166 -6.97 6.80 16.30
N THR A 167 -7.83 6.01 15.67
CA THR A 167 -8.46 4.81 16.27
C THR A 167 -7.52 3.59 16.15
N PRO A 168 -7.82 2.46 16.82
CA PRO A 168 -7.11 1.19 16.60
C PRO A 168 -7.20 0.63 15.17
N GLU A 169 -7.95 1.28 14.27
CA GLU A 169 -8.17 0.89 12.88
C GLU A 169 -7.24 1.63 11.89
N VAL A 170 -6.41 2.58 12.35
CA VAL A 170 -5.43 3.27 11.47
C VAL A 170 -4.44 2.29 10.85
N ALA A 171 -4.00 2.50 9.62
CA ALA A 171 -2.80 1.84 9.10
C ALA A 171 -1.55 2.70 9.40
N LEU A 172 -0.40 2.06 9.60
CA LEU A 172 0.86 2.71 10.01
C LEU A 172 2.04 2.00 9.32
N TYR A 173 2.86 2.76 8.60
CA TYR A 173 3.96 2.27 7.77
C TYR A 173 5.24 3.07 8.01
N HIS A 174 6.38 2.39 7.96
CA HIS A 174 7.69 3.03 7.94
C HIS A 174 7.89 3.75 6.60
N THR A 175 8.37 5.00 6.65
CA THR A 175 8.82 5.72 5.46
C THR A 175 10.31 5.50 5.21
N ALA A 176 10.82 5.89 4.05
CA ALA A 176 12.26 5.92 3.78
C ALA A 176 13.04 6.99 4.59
N VAL A 177 12.35 7.79 5.43
CA VAL A 177 12.96 8.75 6.35
C VAL A 177 12.99 8.14 7.76
N PRO A 178 14.16 7.81 8.33
CA PRO A 178 14.20 7.06 9.59
C PRO A 178 13.59 7.80 10.78
N GLY A 179 12.74 7.08 11.51
CA GLY A 179 11.96 7.59 12.65
C GLY A 179 10.72 8.41 12.27
N VAL A 180 10.41 8.51 10.97
CA VAL A 180 9.21 9.16 10.44
C VAL A 180 8.24 8.09 9.93
N ILE A 181 7.03 8.11 10.47
CA ILE A 181 5.97 7.13 10.23
C ILE A 181 4.87 7.80 9.43
N TRP A 182 4.46 7.18 8.33
CA TRP A 182 3.24 7.53 7.61
C TRP A 182 2.09 6.71 8.17
N GLY A 183 0.93 7.34 8.33
CA GLY A 183 -0.29 6.68 8.76
C GLY A 183 -1.50 7.17 8.00
N ILE A 184 -2.57 6.40 8.04
CA ILE A 184 -3.85 6.78 7.45
C ILE A 184 -5.00 6.29 8.31
N THR A 185 -6.01 7.14 8.44
CA THR A 185 -7.24 6.85 9.18
C THR A 185 -8.21 6.05 8.32
N LEU A 186 -9.15 5.34 8.96
CA LEU A 186 -10.22 4.61 8.25
C LEU A 186 -11.14 5.54 7.42
N LYS A 187 -11.03 6.87 7.59
CA LYS A 187 -11.69 7.89 6.75
C LYS A 187 -10.82 8.41 5.59
N GLY A 188 -9.77 7.69 5.22
CA GLY A 188 -8.90 8.05 4.10
C GLY A 188 -8.02 9.29 4.31
N GLN A 189 -7.95 9.85 5.52
CA GLN A 189 -7.08 11.00 5.83
C GLN A 189 -5.66 10.51 6.20
N PRO A 190 -4.62 10.75 5.38
CA PRO A 190 -3.23 10.44 5.71
C PRO A 190 -2.62 11.46 6.68
N PHE A 191 -1.59 11.03 7.41
CA PHE A 191 -0.81 11.85 8.32
C PHE A 191 0.64 11.36 8.44
N ILE A 192 1.54 12.27 8.81
CA ILE A 192 2.92 11.97 9.20
C ILE A 192 3.09 12.19 10.70
N THR A 193 3.85 11.31 11.35
CA THR A 193 4.27 11.44 12.76
C THR A 193 5.70 10.93 12.98
N ASN A 194 6.23 11.05 14.20
CA ASN A 194 7.47 10.40 14.62
C ASN A 194 7.19 9.18 15.53
N ASN A 195 8.19 8.35 15.77
CA ASN A 195 8.04 7.12 16.58
C ASN A 195 7.39 7.38 17.96
N GLU A 196 7.67 8.52 18.58
CA GLU A 196 7.10 8.92 19.87
C GLU A 196 5.61 9.29 19.82
N ALA A 197 5.04 9.45 18.62
CA ALA A 197 3.76 10.13 18.35
C ALA A 197 3.70 11.53 18.99
N SER A 198 4.81 12.28 19.00
CA SER A 198 4.92 13.57 19.69
C SER A 198 4.49 14.77 18.84
N VAL A 199 4.48 14.61 17.50
CA VAL A 199 4.00 15.60 16.54
C VAL A 199 3.19 14.95 15.44
N PHE A 200 2.27 15.72 14.84
CA PHE A 200 1.46 15.29 13.70
C PHE A 200 1.38 16.38 12.64
N THR A 201 1.35 15.97 11.38
CA THR A 201 1.00 16.85 10.25
C THR A 201 0.26 16.07 9.17
N SER A 202 -0.54 16.77 8.37
CA SER A 202 -1.16 16.25 7.16
C SER A 202 -0.21 16.44 5.99
N GLY A 203 -0.07 15.44 5.13
CA GLY A 203 0.78 15.51 3.94
C GLY A 203 1.49 14.20 3.65
N GLU A 204 2.35 14.23 2.65
CA GLU A 204 3.02 13.06 2.08
C GLU A 204 4.50 13.38 1.87
N ILE A 205 5.36 12.36 1.93
CA ILE A 205 6.79 12.54 1.70
C ILE A 205 7.07 12.44 0.21
N SER A 206 7.47 13.57 -0.37
CA SER A 206 7.95 13.66 -1.75
C SER A 206 9.45 13.37 -1.84
N VAL A 207 9.88 12.84 -2.98
CA VAL A 207 11.29 12.60 -3.31
C VAL A 207 11.83 13.77 -4.13
N ILE A 208 13.08 14.18 -3.84
CA ILE A 208 13.87 15.01 -4.74
C ILE A 208 14.93 14.11 -5.39
N LYS A 209 14.91 14.01 -6.72
CA LYS A 209 15.79 13.15 -7.51
C LYS A 209 16.44 13.97 -8.63
N ASN A 210 17.75 13.81 -8.82
CA ASN A 210 18.53 14.59 -9.80
C ASN A 210 18.36 16.13 -9.66
N GLY A 211 18.06 16.61 -8.44
CA GLY A 211 17.79 18.02 -8.19
C GLY A 211 16.39 18.51 -8.62
N GLN A 212 15.42 17.61 -8.85
CA GLN A 212 14.03 17.96 -9.18
C GLN A 212 13.05 17.21 -8.27
N PHE A 213 11.87 17.80 -8.01
CA PHE A 213 10.76 17.08 -7.37
C PHE A 213 10.30 15.91 -8.26
N ALA A 214 10.27 14.70 -7.70
CA ALA A 214 9.91 13.47 -8.41
C ALA A 214 8.50 12.96 -8.06
N GLY A 215 7.74 13.70 -7.25
CA GLY A 215 6.48 13.23 -6.66
C GLY A 215 6.73 12.33 -5.44
N LEU A 216 5.81 11.40 -5.18
CA LEU A 216 5.87 10.47 -4.05
C LEU A 216 7.03 9.46 -4.16
N ASP A 217 7.41 8.87 -3.02
CA ASP A 217 8.31 7.72 -3.01
C ASP A 217 7.60 6.48 -3.58
N THR A 218 7.93 6.14 -4.83
CA THR A 218 7.33 4.99 -5.54
C THR A 218 7.71 3.64 -4.94
N ASP A 219 8.84 3.54 -4.23
CA ASP A 219 9.27 2.31 -3.56
C ASP A 219 8.47 2.11 -2.26
N PHE A 220 8.26 3.19 -1.50
CA PHE A 220 7.31 3.22 -0.38
C PHE A 220 5.90 2.81 -0.83
N GLU A 221 5.36 3.48 -1.87
CA GLU A 221 4.01 3.24 -2.36
C GLU A 221 3.83 1.80 -2.86
N GLN A 222 4.75 1.29 -3.69
CA GLN A 222 4.66 -0.09 -4.19
C GLN A 222 4.65 -1.11 -3.05
N LYS A 223 5.56 -0.99 -2.08
CA LYS A 223 5.67 -1.93 -0.95
C LYS A 223 4.47 -1.85 0.00
N LYS A 224 4.01 -0.63 0.31
CA LYS A 224 2.78 -0.39 1.08
C LYS A 224 1.59 -1.06 0.43
N ASN A 225 1.40 -0.82 -0.86
CA ASN A 225 0.26 -1.35 -1.60
C ASN A 225 0.34 -2.88 -1.73
N LEU A 226 1.51 -3.43 -2.09
CA LEU A 226 1.73 -4.88 -2.10
C LEU A 226 1.44 -5.53 -0.74
N HIS A 227 1.87 -4.91 0.36
CA HIS A 227 1.52 -5.39 1.70
C HIS A 227 0.00 -5.38 1.91
N VAL A 228 -0.69 -4.27 1.64
CA VAL A 228 -2.15 -4.19 1.80
C VAL A 228 -2.88 -5.24 0.96
N LEU A 229 -2.52 -5.39 -0.32
CA LEU A 229 -3.14 -6.38 -1.21
C LEU A 229 -2.95 -7.82 -0.69
N SER A 230 -1.80 -8.13 -0.06
CA SER A 230 -1.53 -9.43 0.57
C SER A 230 -2.34 -9.71 1.84
N GLN A 231 -2.95 -8.69 2.46
CA GLN A 231 -3.80 -8.88 3.66
C GLN A 231 -5.28 -9.10 3.31
N LEU A 232 -5.70 -8.83 2.07
CA LEU A 232 -7.10 -8.92 1.65
C LEU A 232 -7.60 -10.37 1.70
N ASP A 233 -8.78 -10.57 2.27
CA ASP A 233 -9.53 -11.82 2.16
C ASP A 233 -10.08 -11.97 0.73
N GLU A 234 -9.70 -13.04 0.03
CA GLU A 234 -10.15 -13.34 -1.33
C GLU A 234 -11.58 -13.94 -1.38
N ASP A 235 -12.13 -14.42 -0.26
CA ASP A 235 -13.55 -14.76 -0.16
C ASP A 235 -14.45 -13.52 -0.09
N ASN A 236 -13.87 -12.37 0.25
CA ASN A 236 -14.54 -11.09 0.28
C ASN A 236 -14.51 -10.34 -1.07
N LEU A 237 -13.46 -10.52 -1.88
CA LEU A 237 -13.32 -9.86 -3.19
C LEU A 237 -14.38 -10.35 -4.20
N VAL A 238 -14.77 -9.48 -5.13
CA VAL A 238 -15.60 -9.87 -6.28
C VAL A 238 -14.69 -10.07 -7.50
N ILE A 239 -14.62 -11.31 -8.00
CA ILE A 239 -13.63 -11.70 -9.02
C ILE A 239 -14.30 -11.88 -10.38
N TYR A 240 -13.74 -11.16 -11.36
CA TYR A 240 -14.04 -11.27 -12.79
C TYR A 240 -12.81 -11.88 -13.46
N PRO A 241 -12.76 -13.22 -13.63
CA PRO A 241 -11.59 -13.90 -14.19
C PRO A 241 -11.45 -13.63 -15.69
N ALA A 242 -10.20 -13.69 -16.17
CA ALA A 242 -9.89 -13.76 -17.58
C ALA A 242 -10.73 -14.82 -18.31
N SER A 243 -11.28 -14.47 -19.47
CA SER A 243 -12.05 -15.38 -20.34
C SER A 243 -11.23 -15.95 -21.50
N SER A 244 -10.02 -15.41 -21.70
CA SER A 244 -8.96 -16.01 -22.52
C SER A 244 -7.79 -16.47 -21.61
N LYS A 245 -6.60 -16.75 -22.17
CA LYS A 245 -5.42 -17.04 -21.35
C LYS A 245 -5.09 -15.83 -20.49
N GLU A 246 -5.00 -16.01 -19.18
CA GLU A 246 -4.59 -14.95 -18.25
C GLU A 246 -3.21 -14.38 -18.64
N GLN A 247 -3.13 -13.05 -18.72
CA GLN A 247 -1.93 -12.25 -18.98
C GLN A 247 -1.57 -11.38 -17.78
N ALA A 248 -2.57 -10.89 -17.02
CA ALA A 248 -2.36 -10.01 -15.88
C ALA A 248 -3.50 -10.13 -14.84
N VAL A 249 -3.16 -9.92 -13.56
CA VAL A 249 -4.12 -9.76 -12.46
C VAL A 249 -4.06 -8.31 -11.97
N ILE A 250 -5.23 -7.68 -11.84
CA ILE A 250 -5.37 -6.35 -11.24
C ILE A 250 -6.31 -6.35 -10.04
N TYR A 251 -6.00 -5.55 -9.04
CA TYR A 251 -6.87 -5.20 -7.94
C TYR A 251 -7.49 -3.83 -8.20
N VAL A 252 -8.80 -3.70 -8.00
CA VAL A 252 -9.54 -2.46 -8.27
C VAL A 252 -10.38 -2.07 -7.06
N ALA A 253 -10.01 -0.97 -6.40
CA ALA A 253 -10.86 -0.36 -5.39
C ALA A 253 -11.98 0.42 -6.09
N THR A 254 -13.22 -0.05 -5.93
CA THR A 254 -14.40 0.50 -6.61
C THR A 254 -15.41 1.04 -5.61
N ASP A 255 -16.14 2.07 -6.06
CA ASP A 255 -17.41 2.50 -5.49
C ASP A 255 -18.51 2.26 -6.55
N ILE A 256 -19.76 2.03 -6.14
CA ILE A 256 -20.89 1.83 -7.06
C ILE A 256 -21.51 3.15 -7.56
N ASN A 257 -21.38 4.26 -6.83
CA ASN A 257 -21.90 5.57 -7.23
C ASN A 257 -20.89 6.40 -8.02
N CYS A 258 -19.61 6.01 -7.97
CA CYS A 258 -18.53 6.48 -8.85
C CYS A 258 -18.85 6.27 -10.35
N PRO A 259 -18.97 7.35 -11.17
CA PRO A 259 -19.29 7.22 -12.60
C PRO A 259 -18.21 6.49 -13.41
N TYR A 260 -16.92 6.79 -13.17
CA TYR A 260 -15.82 6.15 -13.90
C TYR A 260 -15.68 4.65 -13.59
N CYS A 261 -16.09 4.23 -12.40
CA CYS A 261 -16.14 2.83 -11.99
C CYS A 261 -17.19 2.07 -12.81
N ARG A 262 -18.37 2.66 -13.01
CA ARG A 262 -19.42 2.13 -13.89
C ARG A 262 -18.93 1.98 -15.33
N VAL A 263 -18.20 2.98 -15.85
CA VAL A 263 -17.61 2.93 -17.20
C VAL A 263 -16.57 1.80 -17.32
N MET A 264 -15.70 1.61 -16.31
CA MET A 264 -14.75 0.49 -16.27
C MET A 264 -15.48 -0.87 -16.21
N HIS A 265 -16.57 -0.96 -15.43
CA HIS A 265 -17.35 -2.19 -15.28
C HIS A 265 -18.12 -2.58 -16.55
N GLN A 266 -18.52 -1.59 -17.36
CA GLN A 266 -19.10 -1.83 -18.69
C GLN A 266 -18.09 -2.47 -19.67
N ASP A 267 -16.79 -2.18 -19.51
CA ASP A 267 -15.72 -2.77 -20.34
C ASP A 267 -15.16 -4.09 -19.77
N MET A 268 -15.68 -4.59 -18.64
CA MET A 268 -15.17 -5.78 -17.93
C MET A 268 -15.02 -7.00 -18.85
N ALA A 269 -15.98 -7.22 -19.76
CA ALA A 269 -15.94 -8.35 -20.70
C ALA A 269 -14.77 -8.26 -21.71
N ASN A 270 -14.39 -7.05 -22.13
CA ASN A 270 -13.25 -6.79 -23.00
C ASN A 270 -11.92 -6.92 -22.24
N LEU A 271 -11.86 -6.42 -20.99
CA LEU A 271 -10.72 -6.66 -20.08
C LEU A 271 -10.47 -8.16 -19.87
N ASN A 272 -11.52 -8.92 -19.54
CA ASN A 272 -11.41 -10.38 -19.37
C ASN A 272 -11.03 -11.10 -20.67
N ALA A 273 -11.55 -10.66 -21.83
CA ALA A 273 -11.19 -11.23 -23.14
C ALA A 273 -9.72 -10.95 -23.52
N LYS A 274 -9.15 -9.83 -23.06
CA LYS A 274 -7.72 -9.50 -23.15
C LYS A 274 -6.84 -10.27 -22.16
N GLY A 275 -7.41 -11.18 -21.38
CA GLY A 275 -6.68 -11.98 -20.41
C GLY A 275 -6.44 -11.29 -19.07
N ILE A 276 -7.18 -10.22 -18.76
CA ILE A 276 -7.05 -9.50 -17.48
C ILE A 276 -8.07 -10.06 -16.49
N THR A 277 -7.58 -10.61 -15.38
CA THR A 277 -8.41 -10.94 -14.21
C THR A 277 -8.53 -9.72 -13.31
N VAL A 278 -9.77 -9.35 -12.96
CA VAL A 278 -10.07 -8.18 -12.12
C VAL A 278 -10.59 -8.63 -10.77
N LYS A 279 -9.83 -8.34 -9.71
CA LYS A 279 -10.19 -8.56 -8.31
C LYS A 279 -10.71 -7.26 -7.70
N VAL A 280 -12.03 -7.16 -7.56
CA VAL A 280 -12.69 -5.94 -7.07
C VAL A 280 -12.71 -5.91 -5.55
N ILE A 281 -12.21 -4.79 -4.99
CA ILE A 281 -12.28 -4.42 -3.58
C ILE A 281 -13.45 -3.44 -3.41
N GLY A 282 -14.39 -3.75 -2.52
CA GLY A 282 -15.46 -2.81 -2.15
C GLY A 282 -14.91 -1.65 -1.33
N TYR A 283 -14.99 -0.43 -1.86
CA TYR A 283 -14.40 0.76 -1.25
C TYR A 283 -15.39 1.95 -1.35
N PRO A 284 -16.29 2.13 -0.35
CA PRO A 284 -17.27 3.21 -0.36
C PRO A 284 -16.58 4.55 -0.09
N TYR A 285 -16.38 5.32 -1.17
CA TYR A 285 -15.77 6.64 -1.21
C TYR A 285 -16.82 7.76 -1.15
N TYR A 286 -18.01 7.53 -1.71
CA TYR A 286 -19.14 8.47 -1.69
C TYR A 286 -19.98 8.25 -0.41
N ASP A 287 -20.54 9.32 0.17
CA ASP A 287 -21.26 9.28 1.46
C ASP A 287 -22.52 8.38 1.44
N GLU A 288 -23.16 8.24 0.27
CA GLU A 288 -24.33 7.37 0.07
C GLU A 288 -23.98 5.87 -0.09
N SER A 289 -22.74 5.54 -0.42
CA SER A 289 -22.31 4.19 -0.79
C SER A 289 -22.17 3.17 0.35
N PRO A 290 -21.83 3.51 1.62
CA PRO A 290 -21.51 2.51 2.64
C PRO A 290 -22.60 1.46 2.89
N GLU A 291 -23.87 1.88 2.97
CA GLU A 291 -24.98 0.94 3.19
C GLU A 291 -25.33 0.14 1.93
N GLN A 292 -25.36 0.79 0.76
CA GLN A 292 -25.64 0.11 -0.50
C GLN A 292 -24.57 -0.95 -0.82
N MET A 293 -23.30 -0.64 -0.60
CA MET A 293 -22.21 -1.60 -0.78
C MET A 293 -22.20 -2.67 0.32
N ARG A 294 -22.55 -2.34 1.57
CA ARG A 294 -22.78 -3.36 2.62
C ARG A 294 -23.84 -4.37 2.17
N GLN A 295 -24.94 -3.92 1.57
CA GLN A 295 -26.02 -4.79 1.11
C GLN A 295 -25.57 -5.79 0.05
N ILE A 296 -24.77 -5.35 -0.93
CA ILE A 296 -24.12 -6.25 -1.91
C ILE A 296 -23.24 -7.28 -1.18
N TRP A 297 -22.42 -6.85 -0.23
CA TRP A 297 -21.48 -7.72 0.48
C TRP A 297 -22.10 -8.63 1.56
N CYS A 298 -23.37 -8.46 1.92
CA CYS A 298 -24.09 -9.45 2.74
C CYS A 298 -24.29 -10.78 2.00
N GLU A 299 -24.32 -10.76 0.67
CA GLU A 299 -24.41 -11.98 -0.11
C GLU A 299 -23.10 -12.77 0.02
N THR A 300 -23.21 -13.96 0.60
CA THR A 300 -22.05 -14.83 0.87
C THR A 300 -21.74 -15.77 -0.29
N ASP A 301 -22.70 -16.05 -1.18
CA ASP A 301 -22.41 -16.71 -2.45
C ASP A 301 -21.67 -15.76 -3.40
N LYS A 302 -20.47 -16.15 -3.83
CA LYS A 302 -19.61 -15.32 -4.69
C LYS A 302 -20.26 -14.96 -6.03
N LYS A 303 -21.12 -15.83 -6.59
CA LYS A 303 -21.79 -15.60 -7.88
C LYS A 303 -22.95 -14.62 -7.73
N ALA A 304 -23.77 -14.76 -6.71
CA ALA A 304 -24.86 -13.85 -6.40
C ALA A 304 -24.32 -12.47 -5.98
N ARG A 305 -23.24 -12.38 -5.18
CA ARG A 305 -22.57 -11.10 -4.88
C ARG A 305 -22.10 -10.39 -6.14
N ARG A 306 -21.50 -11.14 -7.08
CA ARG A 306 -21.08 -10.60 -8.38
C ARG A 306 -22.27 -10.08 -9.19
N GLN A 307 -23.37 -10.84 -9.26
CA GLN A 307 -24.61 -10.41 -9.92
C GLN A 307 -25.24 -9.17 -9.27
N ALA A 308 -25.17 -9.03 -7.95
CA ALA A 308 -25.63 -7.85 -7.23
C ALA A 308 -24.75 -6.62 -7.54
N LEU A 309 -23.42 -6.79 -7.63
CA LEU A 309 -22.51 -5.74 -8.08
C LEU A 309 -22.78 -5.35 -9.54
N ASP A 310 -22.90 -6.32 -10.46
CA ASP A 310 -23.18 -6.08 -11.87
C ASP A 310 -24.42 -5.19 -12.07
N LYS A 311 -25.50 -5.50 -11.35
CA LYS A 311 -26.75 -4.72 -11.31
C LYS A 311 -26.55 -3.30 -10.77
N ALA A 312 -25.88 -3.17 -9.63
CA ALA A 312 -25.60 -1.88 -9.01
C ALA A 312 -24.78 -0.97 -9.95
N MET A 313 -23.76 -1.53 -10.61
CA MET A 313 -22.90 -0.83 -11.57
C MET A 313 -23.64 -0.48 -12.88
N ALA A 314 -24.61 -1.30 -13.30
CA ALA A 314 -25.51 -0.99 -14.41
C ALA A 314 -26.52 0.14 -14.09
N GLY A 315 -26.80 0.40 -12.80
CA GLY A 315 -27.70 1.48 -12.35
C GLY A 315 -29.00 1.00 -11.70
N GLU A 316 -29.16 -0.31 -11.48
CA GLU A 316 -30.27 -0.83 -10.67
C GLU A 316 -30.10 -0.43 -9.21
N ALA A 317 -31.22 -0.12 -8.54
CA ALA A 317 -31.21 0.16 -7.10
C ALA A 317 -30.85 -1.09 -6.30
N VAL A 318 -29.91 -0.97 -5.36
CA VAL A 318 -29.55 -2.09 -4.47
C VAL A 318 -30.71 -2.37 -3.51
N ALA A 319 -31.21 -3.60 -3.53
CA ALA A 319 -32.30 -4.03 -2.66
C ALA A 319 -31.82 -4.14 -1.19
N ASN A 320 -32.65 -3.68 -0.25
CA ASN A 320 -32.40 -3.84 1.18
C ASN A 320 -32.86 -5.24 1.65
N THR A 321 -31.98 -6.23 1.52
CA THR A 321 -32.24 -7.64 1.89
C THR A 321 -31.57 -8.05 3.20
N CYS A 322 -30.57 -7.31 3.69
CA CYS A 322 -29.84 -7.65 4.90
C CYS A 322 -30.62 -7.33 6.18
N ALA A 323 -31.44 -8.27 6.64
CA ALA A 323 -32.19 -8.16 7.90
C ALA A 323 -31.31 -7.87 9.13
N ASN A 324 -30.02 -8.23 9.11
CA ASN A 324 -29.05 -7.83 10.14
C ASN A 324 -28.21 -6.63 9.66
N THR A 325 -28.36 -5.49 10.33
CA THR A 325 -27.60 -4.25 10.08
C THR A 325 -26.29 -4.15 10.86
N THR A 326 -26.08 -5.01 11.87
CA THR A 326 -24.87 -5.00 12.70
C THR A 326 -23.68 -5.72 12.06
N VAL A 327 -23.95 -6.58 11.07
CA VAL A 327 -22.91 -7.29 10.30
C VAL A 327 -22.61 -6.53 9.02
N ASN A 328 -21.31 -6.30 8.78
CA ASN A 328 -20.78 -5.72 7.56
C ASN A 328 -19.57 -6.55 7.10
N HIS A 329 -19.81 -7.49 6.18
CA HIS A 329 -18.75 -8.37 5.65
C HIS A 329 -17.67 -7.58 4.91
N MET A 330 -18.00 -6.47 4.24
CA MET A 330 -17.03 -5.61 3.55
C MET A 330 -16.04 -4.92 4.51
N LYS A 331 -16.39 -4.75 5.80
CA LYS A 331 -15.62 -3.91 6.73
C LYS A 331 -14.14 -4.33 6.86
N ASP A 332 -13.84 -5.62 6.92
CA ASP A 332 -12.46 -6.09 7.13
C ASP A 332 -11.54 -5.74 5.94
N ASN A 333 -11.96 -6.06 4.71
CA ASN A 333 -11.21 -5.67 3.53
C ASN A 333 -11.18 -4.16 3.32
N HIS A 334 -12.25 -3.43 3.64
CA HIS A 334 -12.23 -1.96 3.60
C HIS A 334 -11.21 -1.37 4.60
N MET A 335 -11.14 -1.89 5.83
CA MET A 335 -10.13 -1.49 6.82
C MET A 335 -8.70 -1.77 6.36
N LYS A 336 -8.45 -2.94 5.76
CA LYS A 336 -7.15 -3.28 5.18
C LYS A 336 -6.81 -2.34 4.01
N ALA A 337 -7.77 -2.16 3.08
CA ALA A 337 -7.64 -1.33 1.90
C ALA A 337 -7.42 0.17 2.20
N ALA A 338 -7.74 0.67 3.39
CA ALA A 338 -7.42 2.04 3.79
C ALA A 338 -5.93 2.38 3.62
N GLY A 339 -5.02 1.39 3.77
CA GLY A 339 -3.59 1.57 3.51
C GLY A 339 -3.22 1.90 2.04
N LEU A 340 -4.11 1.63 1.08
CA LEU A 340 -3.94 2.02 -0.33
C LEU A 340 -4.09 3.54 -0.56
N ALA A 341 -4.59 4.29 0.42
CA ALA A 341 -4.82 5.74 0.33
C ALA A 341 -5.65 6.16 -0.89
N VAL A 342 -6.73 5.43 -1.17
CA VAL A 342 -7.63 5.66 -2.32
C VAL A 342 -8.31 7.02 -2.20
N PHE A 343 -7.74 8.03 -2.87
CA PHE A 343 -8.24 9.40 -2.96
C PHE A 343 -9.25 9.61 -4.09
N ALA A 344 -9.41 8.64 -4.99
CA ALA A 344 -10.39 8.62 -6.06
C ALA A 344 -10.64 7.17 -6.51
N THR A 345 -11.85 6.86 -6.96
CA THR A 345 -12.20 5.56 -7.54
C THR A 345 -12.50 5.69 -9.05
N PRO A 346 -12.23 4.66 -9.87
CA PRO A 346 -11.61 3.39 -9.51
C PRO A 346 -10.08 3.54 -9.36
N ALA A 347 -9.52 3.05 -8.25
CA ALA A 347 -8.06 2.99 -8.08
C ALA A 347 -7.58 1.57 -8.45
N ILE A 348 -6.66 1.51 -9.41
CA ILE A 348 -6.24 0.26 -10.06
C ILE A 348 -4.79 -0.04 -9.70
N TYR A 349 -4.53 -1.26 -9.24
CA TYR A 349 -3.22 -1.75 -8.82
C TYR A 349 -2.92 -3.07 -9.52
N ARG A 350 -1.67 -3.30 -9.90
CA ARG A 350 -1.19 -4.64 -10.28
C ARG A 350 -0.99 -5.51 -9.04
N GLU A 351 -0.86 -6.82 -9.26
CA GLU A 351 -0.44 -7.77 -8.23
C GLU A 351 0.90 -7.43 -7.55
N ASP A 352 1.81 -6.71 -8.23
CA ASP A 352 3.09 -6.25 -7.68
C ASP A 352 2.99 -4.95 -6.84
N GLY A 353 1.77 -4.47 -6.57
CA GLY A 353 1.51 -3.26 -5.77
C GLY A 353 1.60 -1.93 -6.52
N VAL A 354 2.08 -1.91 -7.78
CA VAL A 354 2.18 -0.66 -8.54
C VAL A 354 0.79 -0.18 -8.96
N GLN A 355 0.49 1.09 -8.64
CA GLN A 355 -0.76 1.76 -9.00
C GLN A 355 -0.71 2.33 -10.44
N PHE A 356 -1.83 2.25 -11.15
CA PHE A 356 -2.01 2.96 -12.42
C PHE A 356 -2.59 4.35 -12.18
N ASN A 357 -1.75 5.38 -12.30
CA ASN A 357 -2.10 6.77 -12.00
C ASN A 357 -2.68 7.52 -13.23
N ALA A 358 -3.61 6.87 -13.94
CA ALA A 358 -4.34 7.43 -15.08
C ALA A 358 -5.70 6.72 -15.27
N PRO A 359 -6.66 7.28 -16.02
CA PRO A 359 -7.91 6.59 -16.36
C PRO A 359 -7.64 5.29 -17.13
N TYR A 360 -8.39 4.22 -16.87
CA TYR A 360 -8.13 2.90 -17.50
C TYR A 360 -8.19 2.89 -19.04
N GLN A 361 -8.83 3.90 -19.65
CA GLN A 361 -8.91 4.12 -21.10
C GLN A 361 -7.66 4.78 -21.70
N ASP A 362 -6.70 5.20 -20.88
CA ASP A 362 -5.41 5.71 -21.32
C ASP A 362 -4.65 4.65 -22.14
N PRO A 363 -4.11 4.96 -23.33
CA PRO A 363 -3.40 3.99 -24.18
C PRO A 363 -2.22 3.27 -23.50
N ARG A 364 -1.71 3.80 -22.39
CA ARG A 364 -0.64 3.18 -21.59
C ARG A 364 -1.14 2.05 -20.68
N PHE A 365 -2.45 1.84 -20.52
CA PHE A 365 -3.01 0.86 -19.58
C PHE A 365 -2.63 -0.59 -19.91
N LEU A 366 -2.84 -1.05 -21.14
CA LEU A 366 -2.45 -2.41 -21.55
C LEU A 366 -0.91 -2.60 -21.51
N PRO A 367 -0.08 -1.68 -22.05
CA PRO A 367 1.38 -1.72 -21.85
C PRO A 367 1.83 -1.75 -20.39
N PHE A 368 1.15 -1.02 -19.50
CA PHE A 368 1.44 -1.01 -18.05
C PHE A 368 1.16 -2.37 -17.39
N LEU A 369 0.20 -3.13 -17.90
CA LEU A 369 -0.09 -4.51 -17.49
C LEU A 369 0.76 -5.56 -18.23
N GLY A 370 1.60 -5.16 -19.19
CA GLY A 370 2.32 -6.09 -20.07
C GLY A 370 1.45 -6.80 -21.12
N VAL A 371 0.21 -6.34 -21.31
CA VAL A 371 -0.78 -6.91 -22.24
C VAL A 371 -0.64 -6.25 -23.63
N GLN A 372 -0.78 -7.05 -24.68
CA GLN A 372 -0.70 -6.64 -26.09
C GLN A 372 -2.08 -6.39 -26.70
#